data_AF-A0A5E4RAT1-F1
#
_entry.id   AF-A0A5E4RAT1-F1
#
_cell.length_a   1.000
_cell.length_b   1.000
_cell.length_c   1.000
_cell.angle_alpha   90.00
_cell.angle_beta   90.00
_cell.angle_gamma   90.00
#
_symmetry.space_group_name_H-M   'P 1'
#
loop_
_entity.id
_entity.type
_entity.pdbx_description
1 polymer ?
#
loop_
_entity_poly.entity_id
_entity_poly.type
_entity_poly.pdbx_seq_one_letter_code
_entity_poly.pdbx_strand_id
1 'polypeptide(L)'
;MKSTRLTQGQSTGTHLDAGQTHSNTPHQASTSASTTSHPVSPEFEGLKRIAKKVYKEERKFHGTDSKGKASIRSDGFQMSKKDNTNAWATDKRHYLAPQKMTAMLYAKQEDPAIVRTLGAHTNKNRASSFEASTNEPGAYVEWIRTSKDIKAKHVLGSKRSAAGPDAEVFRERMERAGHKIDTATAGRLLRDVQSDSEHDFSDRE
;
A
#
# COMPACT_ATOMS: atom_id res chain seq x y z
N MET A 1 30.72 48.57 -38.44
CA MET A 1 31.88 49.28 -37.84
C MET A 1 31.62 49.38 -36.35
N LYS A 2 32.48 49.03 -35.39
CA LYS A 2 33.84 48.43 -35.38
C LYS A 2 33.74 47.09 -34.56
N SER A 3 34.56 46.04 -34.68
CA SER A 3 36.01 45.88 -34.43
C SER A 3 36.48 46.43 -33.07
N THR A 4 37.26 45.74 -32.23
CA THR A 4 37.98 44.43 -32.31
C THR A 4 38.09 43.84 -30.88
N ARG A 5 38.83 42.77 -30.48
CA ARG A 5 40.00 42.02 -30.97
C ARG A 5 40.01 40.60 -30.36
N LEU A 6 40.96 39.73 -30.74
CA LEU A 6 41.40 38.55 -29.99
C LEU A 6 42.77 38.81 -29.31
N THR A 7 43.15 37.94 -28.37
CA THR A 7 44.55 37.53 -28.13
C THR A 7 44.64 36.05 -27.76
N GLN A 8 45.61 35.33 -28.34
CA GLN A 8 46.06 33.98 -27.98
C GLN A 8 47.46 34.06 -27.31
N GLY A 9 47.92 32.97 -26.71
CA GLY A 9 49.29 32.77 -26.21
C GLY A 9 49.30 31.70 -25.12
N GLN A 10 49.63 30.44 -25.44
CA GLN A 10 50.98 29.85 -25.35
C GLN A 10 51.55 29.85 -23.91
N SER A 11 51.87 28.73 -23.25
CA SER A 11 52.51 27.45 -23.64
C SER A 11 53.99 27.39 -23.21
N THR A 12 54.25 26.80 -22.05
CA THR A 12 55.52 26.13 -21.72
C THR A 12 55.21 24.88 -20.90
N GLY A 13 55.73 23.73 -21.32
CA GLY A 13 55.73 22.50 -20.53
C GLY A 13 57.15 21.98 -20.39
N THR A 14 57.43 21.29 -19.28
CA THR A 14 58.68 20.52 -19.07
C THR A 14 58.34 19.19 -18.43
N HIS A 15 58.99 18.14 -18.93
CA HIS A 15 58.70 16.74 -18.64
C HIS A 15 59.87 16.12 -17.85
N LEU A 16 59.60 15.47 -16.71
CA LEU A 16 60.50 14.50 -16.06
C LEU A 16 59.68 13.37 -15.43
N ASP A 17 60.35 12.26 -15.16
CA ASP A 17 59.79 10.90 -15.14
C ASP A 17 60.21 10.10 -13.88
N ALA A 18 59.62 8.91 -13.72
CA ALA A 18 60.00 7.80 -12.85
C ALA A 18 59.80 7.98 -11.32
N GLY A 19 58.80 7.26 -10.80
CA GLY A 19 58.50 7.15 -9.37
C GLY A 19 57.72 5.87 -9.05
N GLN A 20 58.34 4.71 -9.26
CA GLN A 20 57.68 3.40 -9.22
C GLN A 20 57.44 2.92 -7.78
N THR A 21 56.18 2.81 -7.36
CA THR A 21 55.79 2.14 -6.09
C THR A 21 54.60 1.21 -6.29
N HIS A 22 54.73 -0.04 -5.85
CA HIS A 22 53.70 -1.07 -5.97
C HIS A 22 52.54 -0.85 -4.98
N SER A 23 51.30 -1.06 -5.44
CA SER A 23 50.16 -1.30 -4.55
C SER A 23 49.26 -2.38 -5.15
N ASN A 24 49.02 -3.43 -4.37
CA ASN A 24 48.37 -4.67 -4.81
C ASN A 24 46.94 -4.42 -5.32
N THR A 25 46.52 -5.20 -6.32
CA THR A 25 45.10 -5.36 -6.69
C THR A 25 44.52 -6.60 -6.01
N PRO A 26 43.63 -6.49 -5.02
CA PRO A 26 42.77 -7.59 -4.61
C PRO A 26 41.67 -7.79 -5.65
N HIS A 27 41.31 -9.04 -5.95
CA HIS A 27 40.15 -9.33 -6.80
C HIS A 27 38.87 -8.72 -6.20
N GLN A 28 38.00 -8.18 -7.05
CA GLN A 28 36.61 -7.91 -6.65
C GLN A 28 35.94 -9.24 -6.27
N ALA A 29 35.66 -9.41 -4.98
CA ALA A 29 34.88 -10.54 -4.50
C ALA A 29 33.42 -10.35 -4.91
N SER A 30 32.89 -11.27 -5.73
CA SER A 30 31.47 -11.34 -6.04
C SER A 30 30.67 -11.63 -4.77
N THR A 31 30.16 -10.58 -4.11
CA THR A 31 29.26 -10.72 -2.96
C THR A 31 27.89 -11.19 -3.42
N SER A 32 27.77 -12.49 -3.70
CA SER A 32 26.49 -13.17 -3.86
C SER A 32 25.61 -12.85 -2.65
N ALA A 33 24.48 -12.17 -2.88
CA ALA A 33 23.56 -11.82 -1.81
C ALA A 33 22.94 -13.10 -1.24
N SER A 34 23.39 -13.51 -0.05
CA SER A 34 22.82 -14.66 0.65
C SER A 34 21.36 -14.39 0.97
N THR A 35 20.46 -15.00 0.18
CA THR A 35 19.05 -15.18 0.52
C THR A 35 18.96 -16.19 1.66
N THR A 36 19.28 -15.73 2.88
CA THR A 36 19.19 -16.51 4.11
C THR A 36 17.71 -16.79 4.41
N SER A 37 17.18 -17.83 3.77
CA SER A 37 15.83 -18.34 3.93
C SER A 37 15.67 -18.93 5.33
N HIS A 38 15.46 -18.06 6.31
CA HIS A 38 15.11 -18.45 7.66
C HIS A 38 13.84 -19.31 7.58
N PRO A 39 13.83 -20.55 8.11
CA PRO A 39 12.64 -21.38 8.08
C PRO A 39 11.55 -20.68 8.88
N VAL A 40 10.47 -20.27 8.21
CA VAL A 40 9.28 -19.73 8.89
C VAL A 40 8.75 -20.78 9.85
N SER A 41 8.60 -20.42 11.12
CA SER A 41 8.18 -21.37 12.16
C SER A 41 6.79 -21.94 11.85
N PRO A 42 6.50 -23.19 12.24
CA PRO A 42 5.15 -23.76 12.11
C PRO A 42 4.07 -22.91 12.78
N GLU A 43 4.42 -22.21 13.86
CA GLU A 43 3.62 -21.19 14.52
C GLU A 43 3.28 -20.02 13.58
N PHE A 44 4.25 -19.48 12.84
CA PHE A 44 4.02 -18.39 11.89
C PHE A 44 3.09 -18.81 10.74
N GLU A 45 3.23 -20.02 10.20
CA GLU A 45 2.29 -20.55 9.19
C GLU A 45 0.90 -20.88 9.77
N GLY A 46 0.80 -21.17 11.07
CA GLY A 46 -0.47 -21.18 11.81
C GLY A 46 -1.10 -19.79 11.87
N LEU A 47 -0.35 -18.80 12.34
CA LEU A 47 -0.75 -17.38 12.40
C LEU A 47 -1.13 -16.82 11.03
N LYS A 48 -0.49 -17.26 9.95
CA LYS A 48 -0.78 -16.85 8.56
C LYS A 48 -2.18 -17.25 8.08
N ARG A 49 -2.68 -18.43 8.49
CA ARG A 49 -4.06 -18.85 8.21
C ARG A 49 -5.08 -17.97 8.95
N ILE A 50 -4.82 -17.69 10.22
CA ILE A 50 -5.62 -16.76 11.04
C ILE A 50 -5.59 -15.35 10.45
N ALA A 51 -4.41 -14.83 10.12
CA ALA A 51 -4.19 -13.54 9.50
C ALA A 51 -4.94 -13.40 8.17
N LYS A 52 -4.99 -14.45 7.35
CA LYS A 52 -5.75 -14.45 6.09
C LYS A 52 -7.27 -14.36 6.33
N LYS A 53 -7.79 -14.97 7.39
CA LYS A 53 -9.19 -14.83 7.82
C LYS A 53 -9.48 -13.41 8.33
N VAL A 54 -8.71 -12.96 9.33
CA VAL A 54 -8.83 -11.61 9.91
C VAL A 54 -8.73 -10.53 8.83
N TYR A 55 -7.77 -10.65 7.90
CA TYR A 55 -7.63 -9.75 6.76
C TYR A 55 -8.86 -9.77 5.84
N LYS A 56 -9.42 -10.93 5.49
CA LYS A 56 -10.65 -11.01 4.67
C LYS A 56 -11.84 -10.29 5.34
N GLU A 57 -12.04 -10.51 6.65
CA GLU A 57 -13.17 -9.99 7.42
C GLU A 57 -13.05 -8.48 7.69
N GLU A 58 -11.86 -8.03 8.10
CA GLU A 58 -11.58 -6.66 8.53
C GLU A 58 -11.39 -5.69 7.36
N ARG A 59 -11.02 -6.20 6.18
CA ARG A 59 -10.80 -5.40 4.98
C ARG A 59 -12.12 -4.92 4.36
N LYS A 60 -12.11 -3.70 3.82
CA LYS A 60 -13.13 -3.17 2.90
C LYS A 60 -12.45 -2.42 1.74
N PHE A 61 -13.13 -2.26 0.62
CA PHE A 61 -12.62 -1.66 -0.62
C PHE A 61 -13.33 -0.34 -0.96
N HIS A 62 -12.68 0.55 -1.69
CA HIS A 62 -13.27 1.79 -2.21
C HIS A 62 -12.82 2.06 -3.65
N GLY A 63 -13.77 2.32 -4.54
CA GLY A 63 -13.54 2.78 -5.90
C GLY A 63 -13.31 4.28 -5.93
N THR A 64 -12.28 4.72 -6.67
CA THR A 64 -11.86 6.12 -6.77
C THR A 64 -11.06 6.31 -8.08
N ASP A 65 -10.28 7.38 -8.20
CA ASP A 65 -9.28 7.58 -9.27
C ASP A 65 -7.84 7.57 -8.72
N SER A 66 -6.80 7.57 -9.56
CA SER A 66 -5.41 7.44 -9.06
C SER A 66 -4.98 8.64 -8.20
N LYS A 67 -5.55 9.83 -8.43
CA LYS A 67 -5.32 11.03 -7.59
C LYS A 67 -6.02 10.88 -6.24
N GLY A 68 -7.25 10.37 -6.23
CA GLY A 68 -8.01 10.01 -5.04
C GLY A 68 -7.29 8.93 -4.22
N LYS A 69 -6.81 7.86 -4.86
CA LYS A 69 -5.98 6.81 -4.23
C LYS A 69 -4.71 7.37 -3.59
N ALA A 70 -4.05 8.35 -4.23
CA ALA A 70 -2.89 9.02 -3.66
C ALA A 70 -3.25 9.88 -2.43
N SER A 71 -4.25 10.76 -2.54
CA SER A 71 -4.67 11.61 -1.42
C SER A 71 -5.24 10.80 -0.24
N ILE A 72 -6.03 9.76 -0.49
CA ILE A 72 -6.59 8.89 0.55
C ILE A 72 -5.47 8.12 1.29
N ARG A 73 -4.37 7.76 0.60
CA ARG A 73 -3.19 7.13 1.23
C ARG A 73 -2.40 8.08 2.11
N SER A 74 -2.27 9.35 1.70
CA SER A 74 -1.61 10.41 2.48
C SER A 74 -2.46 10.83 3.69
N ASP A 75 -3.71 11.21 3.45
CA ASP A 75 -4.51 12.03 4.35
C ASP A 75 -5.62 11.24 5.06
N GLY A 76 -5.88 10.02 4.59
CA GLY A 76 -7.11 9.28 4.89
C GLY A 76 -8.31 9.76 4.05
N PHE A 77 -9.48 9.18 4.33
CA PHE A 77 -10.73 9.62 3.73
C PHE A 77 -11.21 10.90 4.43
N GLN A 78 -11.38 11.99 3.69
CA GLN A 78 -11.81 13.28 4.23
C GLN A 78 -13.18 13.70 3.69
N MET A 79 -14.14 13.97 4.58
CA MET A 79 -15.50 14.41 4.23
C MET A 79 -15.52 15.77 3.54
N SER A 80 -14.54 16.64 3.83
CA SER A 80 -14.33 17.91 3.13
C SER A 80 -14.03 17.71 1.63
N LYS A 81 -13.14 16.75 1.31
CA LYS A 81 -12.71 16.41 -0.04
C LYS A 81 -13.73 15.61 -0.85
N LYS A 82 -14.77 15.04 -0.21
CA LYS A 82 -15.83 14.33 -0.95
C LYS A 82 -16.69 15.30 -1.76
N ASP A 83 -16.78 15.06 -3.04
CA ASP A 83 -17.77 15.63 -3.95
C ASP A 83 -19.02 14.73 -4.09
N ASN A 84 -20.11 15.33 -4.57
CA ASN A 84 -21.42 14.68 -4.74
C ASN A 84 -21.72 14.39 -6.22
N THR A 85 -20.67 14.14 -7.02
CA THR A 85 -20.71 14.17 -8.49
C THR A 85 -21.22 12.88 -9.14
N ASN A 86 -21.29 11.77 -8.41
CA ASN A 86 -21.84 10.52 -8.93
C ASN A 86 -23.35 10.39 -8.60
N ALA A 87 -24.18 10.28 -9.64
CA ALA A 87 -25.65 10.32 -9.57
C ALA A 87 -26.32 9.25 -8.67
N TRP A 88 -25.56 8.26 -8.21
CA TRP A 88 -26.02 7.17 -7.33
C TRP A 88 -25.76 7.41 -5.84
N ALA A 89 -25.00 8.45 -5.45
CA ALA A 89 -24.70 8.77 -4.05
C ALA A 89 -25.63 9.87 -3.52
N THR A 90 -26.83 9.47 -3.07
CA THR A 90 -27.86 10.38 -2.51
C THR A 90 -27.51 11.00 -1.15
N ASP A 91 -26.42 10.57 -0.51
CA ASP A 91 -25.94 11.11 0.77
C ASP A 91 -24.41 11.25 0.77
N LYS A 92 -23.90 12.32 1.40
CA LYS A 92 -22.48 12.64 1.48
C LYS A 92 -21.81 11.77 2.55
N ARG A 93 -21.44 10.54 2.17
CA ARG A 93 -20.71 9.56 2.99
C ARG A 93 -19.52 8.95 2.27
N HIS A 94 -18.55 8.43 3.02
CA HIS A 94 -17.59 7.46 2.52
C HIS A 94 -18.26 6.08 2.45
N TYR A 95 -18.23 5.46 1.27
CA TYR A 95 -18.79 4.13 1.00
C TYR A 95 -17.64 3.13 0.82
N LEU A 96 -17.63 2.05 1.61
CA LEU A 96 -16.67 0.97 1.49
C LEU A 96 -17.41 -0.34 1.22
N ALA A 97 -17.09 -0.98 0.09
CA ALA A 97 -17.65 -2.25 -0.32
C ALA A 97 -16.94 -3.43 0.36
N PRO A 98 -17.62 -4.57 0.58
CA PRO A 98 -17.00 -5.78 1.09
C PRO A 98 -16.09 -6.49 0.07
N GLN A 99 -16.35 -6.33 -1.23
CA GLN A 99 -15.66 -7.03 -2.32
C GLN A 99 -14.98 -6.04 -3.29
N LYS A 100 -13.93 -6.52 -3.99
CA LYS A 100 -13.16 -5.74 -4.98
C LYS A 100 -14.03 -5.35 -6.18
N MET A 101 -14.71 -6.32 -6.78
CA MET A 101 -15.55 -6.12 -7.98
C MET A 101 -16.65 -5.07 -7.75
N THR A 102 -17.36 -5.13 -6.62
CA THR A 102 -18.40 -4.14 -6.31
C THR A 102 -17.82 -2.73 -6.11
N ALA A 103 -16.62 -2.60 -5.57
CA ALA A 103 -15.93 -1.30 -5.49
C ALA A 103 -15.51 -0.77 -6.88
N MET A 104 -15.13 -1.66 -7.81
CA MET A 104 -14.76 -1.28 -9.18
C MET A 104 -15.93 -0.65 -9.94
N LEU A 105 -17.19 -1.04 -9.65
CA LEU A 105 -18.40 -0.42 -10.22
C LEU A 105 -18.57 1.07 -9.85
N TYR A 106 -17.85 1.56 -8.83
CA TYR A 106 -17.90 2.95 -8.37
C TYR A 106 -16.54 3.68 -8.52
N ALA A 107 -15.58 3.10 -9.24
CA ALA A 107 -14.38 3.81 -9.66
C ALA A 107 -14.69 4.72 -10.88
N LYS A 108 -13.87 5.77 -11.12
CA LYS A 108 -14.02 6.60 -12.34
C LYS A 108 -13.56 5.83 -13.57
N GLN A 109 -14.18 6.07 -14.72
CA GLN A 109 -13.95 5.24 -15.91
C GLN A 109 -12.62 5.53 -16.61
N GLU A 110 -12.10 6.76 -16.51
CA GLU A 110 -10.93 7.23 -17.27
C GLU A 110 -9.59 6.90 -16.60
N ASP A 111 -9.57 6.82 -15.28
CA ASP A 111 -8.40 6.52 -14.43
C ASP A 111 -8.88 5.76 -13.18
N PRO A 112 -9.40 4.53 -13.32
CA PRO A 112 -10.00 3.81 -12.22
C PRO A 112 -8.93 3.37 -11.20
N ALA A 113 -9.25 3.49 -9.90
CA ALA A 113 -8.36 3.05 -8.83
C ALA A 113 -9.13 2.40 -7.67
N ILE A 114 -8.49 1.42 -7.01
CA ILE A 114 -8.99 0.79 -5.78
C ILE A 114 -8.11 1.17 -4.59
N VAL A 115 -8.77 1.64 -3.52
CA VAL A 115 -8.20 1.74 -2.18
C VAL A 115 -8.68 0.57 -1.33
N ARG A 116 -7.82 0.06 -0.46
CA ARG A 116 -8.13 -0.98 0.53
C ARG A 116 -8.01 -0.37 1.93
N THR A 117 -8.98 -0.68 2.79
CA THR A 117 -9.00 -0.24 4.20
C THR A 117 -9.04 -1.44 5.13
N LEU A 118 -8.60 -1.26 6.38
CA LEU A 118 -8.62 -2.28 7.43
C LEU A 118 -9.26 -1.73 8.70
N GLY A 119 -10.22 -2.48 9.26
CA GLY A 119 -10.87 -2.11 10.52
C GLY A 119 -11.70 -0.82 10.44
N ALA A 120 -12.01 -0.31 9.25
CA ALA A 120 -12.78 0.94 9.08
C ALA A 120 -14.19 0.87 9.70
N HIS A 121 -14.70 -0.33 9.94
CA HIS A 121 -15.94 -0.59 10.67
C HIS A 121 -15.82 -0.39 12.20
N THR A 122 -14.65 -0.09 12.76
CA THR A 122 -14.53 0.38 14.15
C THR A 122 -14.88 1.87 14.32
N ASN A 123 -15.16 2.59 13.22
CA ASN A 123 -15.64 3.97 13.28
C ASN A 123 -17.01 4.04 13.98
N LYS A 124 -17.09 4.83 15.07
CA LYS A 124 -18.28 4.96 15.93
C LYS A 124 -19.52 5.51 15.22
N ASN A 125 -19.36 6.19 14.09
CA ASN A 125 -20.44 6.80 13.32
C ASN A 125 -20.56 6.17 11.91
N ARG A 126 -20.60 4.83 11.86
CA ARG A 126 -20.93 4.10 10.63
C ARG A 126 -22.41 3.70 10.66
N ALA A 127 -23.04 3.74 9.49
CA ALA A 127 -24.13 2.84 9.18
C ALA A 127 -23.55 1.61 8.47
N SER A 128 -24.10 0.44 8.76
CA SER A 128 -23.80 -0.79 8.05
C SER A 128 -25.05 -1.27 7.31
N SER A 129 -24.89 -1.80 6.10
CA SER A 129 -25.93 -2.57 5.42
C SER A 129 -25.37 -3.93 5.02
N PHE A 130 -26.20 -4.97 5.12
CA PHE A 130 -25.82 -6.34 4.77
C PHE A 130 -26.54 -6.75 3.50
N GLU A 131 -25.78 -7.25 2.55
CA GLU A 131 -26.26 -7.74 1.25
C GLU A 131 -25.74 -9.16 1.02
N ALA A 132 -26.39 -9.94 0.16
CA ALA A 132 -25.94 -11.29 -0.14
C ALA A 132 -24.60 -11.27 -0.88
N SER A 133 -23.68 -12.19 -0.54
CA SER A 133 -22.40 -12.32 -1.22
C SER A 133 -22.59 -12.90 -2.61
N THR A 134 -22.23 -12.15 -3.64
CA THR A 134 -22.20 -12.64 -5.04
C THR A 134 -21.23 -13.80 -5.27
N ASN A 135 -20.29 -14.03 -4.34
CA ASN A 135 -19.20 -14.99 -4.49
C ASN A 135 -19.33 -16.21 -3.56
N GLU A 136 -20.19 -16.15 -2.54
CA GLU A 136 -20.33 -17.18 -1.50
C GLU A 136 -21.83 -17.39 -1.19
N PRO A 137 -22.51 -18.37 -1.83
CA PRO A 137 -23.95 -18.57 -1.69
C PRO A 137 -24.39 -18.73 -0.22
N GLY A 138 -25.41 -17.95 0.18
CA GLY A 138 -25.92 -17.93 1.56
C GLY A 138 -25.12 -17.07 2.55
N ALA A 139 -23.93 -16.57 2.18
CA ALA A 139 -23.19 -15.62 3.01
C ALA A 139 -23.74 -14.19 2.84
N TYR A 140 -23.67 -13.40 3.90
CA TYR A 140 -23.99 -11.96 3.89
C TYR A 140 -22.73 -11.14 4.14
N VAL A 141 -22.63 -9.99 3.46
CA VAL A 141 -21.44 -9.14 3.47
C VAL A 141 -21.76 -7.70 3.89
N GLU A 142 -20.93 -7.14 4.78
CA GLU A 142 -21.12 -5.81 5.37
C GLU A 142 -20.57 -4.69 4.47
N TRP A 143 -21.45 -3.84 3.96
CA TRP A 143 -21.11 -2.52 3.44
C TRP A 143 -20.96 -1.52 4.58
N ILE A 144 -19.94 -0.66 4.51
CA ILE A 144 -19.71 0.42 5.48
C ILE A 144 -20.04 1.77 4.84
N ARG A 145 -20.87 2.58 5.50
CA ARG A 145 -21.25 3.93 5.07
C ARG A 145 -21.05 4.90 6.22
N THR A 146 -20.09 5.83 6.16
CA THR A 146 -19.81 6.77 7.27
C THR A 146 -19.72 8.23 6.82
N SER A 147 -20.25 9.14 7.64
CA SER A 147 -20.18 10.59 7.49
C SER A 147 -19.04 11.21 8.33
N LYS A 148 -18.04 10.40 8.71
CA LYS A 148 -16.84 10.83 9.44
C LYS A 148 -15.59 10.37 8.71
N ASP A 149 -14.52 11.14 8.85
CA ASP A 149 -13.22 10.86 8.27
C ASP A 149 -12.66 9.50 8.73
N ILE A 150 -11.88 8.87 7.85
CA ILE A 150 -11.20 7.60 8.12
C ILE A 150 -9.70 7.88 8.04
N LYS A 151 -9.03 7.94 9.20
CA LYS A 151 -7.61 8.30 9.31
C LYS A 151 -6.73 7.39 8.45
N ALA A 152 -5.64 7.96 7.88
CA ALA A 152 -4.68 7.26 7.03
C ALA A 152 -4.19 5.91 7.58
N LYS A 153 -4.07 5.74 8.92
CA LYS A 153 -3.68 4.44 9.52
C LYS A 153 -4.62 3.25 9.22
N HIS A 154 -5.85 3.52 8.79
CA HIS A 154 -6.80 2.49 8.36
C HIS A 154 -6.75 2.22 6.85
N VAL A 155 -5.93 2.95 6.10
CA VAL A 155 -5.71 2.78 4.65
C VAL A 155 -4.48 1.90 4.47
N LEU A 156 -4.61 0.86 3.65
CA LEU A 156 -3.52 -0.10 3.47
C LEU A 156 -2.44 0.43 2.53
N GLY A 157 -1.19 0.34 3.00
CA GLY A 157 0.00 0.50 2.19
C GLY A 157 0.15 -0.65 1.19
N SER A 158 1.17 -0.55 0.33
CA SER A 158 1.46 -1.61 -0.64
C SER A 158 2.00 -2.86 0.03
N LYS A 159 1.78 -4.02 -0.59
CA LYS A 159 2.34 -5.31 -0.12
C LYS A 159 3.88 -5.27 0.02
N ARG A 160 4.53 -4.43 -0.79
CA ARG A 160 5.99 -4.23 -0.82
C ARG A 160 6.48 -3.07 0.05
N SER A 161 5.59 -2.39 0.79
CA SER A 161 5.98 -1.35 1.74
C SER A 161 6.25 -1.91 3.14
N ALA A 162 7.10 -1.25 3.92
CA ALA A 162 7.40 -1.63 5.29
C ALA A 162 6.15 -1.68 6.19
N ALA A 163 6.28 -2.26 7.39
CA ALA A 163 5.26 -2.13 8.41
C ALA A 163 5.08 -0.65 8.79
N GLY A 164 3.85 -0.13 8.68
CA GLY A 164 3.50 1.24 9.04
C GLY A 164 2.35 1.28 10.05
N PRO A 165 1.66 2.42 10.19
CA PRO A 165 0.48 2.53 11.06
C PRO A 165 -0.66 1.54 10.73
N ASP A 166 -0.68 0.97 9.51
CA ASP A 166 -1.60 -0.10 9.13
C ASP A 166 -1.29 -1.44 9.81
N ALA A 167 -0.03 -1.70 10.15
CA ALA A 167 0.38 -2.87 10.93
C ALA A 167 -0.09 -2.79 12.39
N GLU A 168 -0.17 -1.58 12.98
CA GLU A 168 -0.75 -1.40 14.33
C GLU A 168 -2.23 -1.73 14.34
N VAL A 169 -2.98 -1.24 13.36
CA VAL A 169 -4.41 -1.59 13.21
C VAL A 169 -4.55 -3.10 13.00
N PHE A 170 -3.69 -3.75 12.21
CA PHE A 170 -3.73 -5.20 12.04
C PHE A 170 -3.37 -5.97 13.32
N ARG A 171 -2.44 -5.46 14.15
CA ARG A 171 -2.14 -5.99 15.48
C ARG A 171 -3.36 -5.92 16.39
N GLU A 172 -4.03 -4.76 16.46
CA GLU A 172 -5.32 -4.58 17.16
C GLU A 172 -6.39 -5.56 16.63
N ARG A 173 -6.33 -5.94 15.34
CA ARG A 173 -7.27 -6.90 14.75
C ARG A 173 -6.98 -8.35 15.09
N MET A 174 -5.72 -8.76 15.04
CA MET A 174 -5.28 -10.09 15.49
C MET A 174 -5.54 -10.30 16.99
N GLU A 175 -5.31 -9.27 17.82
CA GLU A 175 -5.62 -9.35 19.26
C GLU A 175 -7.12 -9.48 19.53
N ARG A 176 -8.00 -8.77 18.80
CA ARG A 176 -9.47 -8.99 18.90
C ARG A 176 -9.89 -10.40 18.45
N ALA A 177 -9.09 -11.06 17.61
CA ALA A 177 -9.29 -12.46 17.23
C ALA A 177 -8.67 -13.46 18.22
N GLY A 178 -8.13 -13.01 19.36
CA GLY A 178 -7.51 -13.84 20.40
C GLY A 178 -6.00 -14.03 20.25
N HIS A 179 -5.36 -13.46 19.23
CA HIS A 179 -3.97 -13.70 18.89
C HIS A 179 -3.11 -12.45 19.11
N LYS A 180 -2.51 -12.36 20.31
CA LYS A 180 -1.54 -11.30 20.66
C LYS A 180 -0.23 -11.54 19.91
N ILE A 181 0.22 -10.53 19.18
CA ILE A 181 1.48 -10.49 18.41
C ILE A 181 2.08 -9.09 18.51
N ASP A 182 3.37 -8.94 18.23
CA ASP A 182 4.02 -7.63 18.12
C ASP A 182 3.69 -6.93 16.78
N THR A 183 4.03 -5.64 16.67
CA THR A 183 3.74 -4.83 15.46
C THR A 183 4.54 -5.26 14.23
N ALA A 184 5.76 -5.79 14.38
CA ALA A 184 6.58 -6.24 13.24
C ALA A 184 6.07 -7.58 12.71
N THR A 185 5.69 -8.51 13.59
CA THR A 185 4.98 -9.75 13.22
C THR A 185 3.63 -9.44 12.58
N ALA A 186 2.86 -8.50 13.12
CA ALA A 186 1.62 -8.03 12.50
C ALA A 186 1.85 -7.43 11.12
N GLY A 187 2.89 -6.60 10.95
CA GLY A 187 3.27 -6.03 9.67
C GLY A 187 3.68 -7.08 8.64
N ARG A 188 4.53 -8.04 9.02
CA ARG A 188 4.92 -9.17 8.17
C ARG A 188 3.71 -9.99 7.73
N LEU A 189 2.86 -10.41 8.68
CA LEU A 189 1.62 -11.14 8.37
C LEU A 189 0.70 -10.35 7.45
N LEU A 190 0.51 -9.05 7.71
CA LEU A 190 -0.32 -8.16 6.88
C LEU A 190 0.20 -8.09 5.44
N ARG A 191 1.51 -7.98 5.23
CA ARG A 191 2.09 -8.02 3.88
C ARG A 191 1.97 -9.42 3.25
N ASP A 192 2.23 -10.50 3.99
CA ASP A 192 2.09 -11.88 3.49
C ASP A 192 0.67 -12.22 3.01
N VAL A 193 -0.38 -11.73 3.70
CA VAL A 193 -1.78 -12.04 3.37
C VAL A 193 -2.48 -10.99 2.48
N GLN A 194 -1.83 -9.84 2.23
CA GLN A 194 -2.28 -8.89 1.22
C GLN A 194 -2.12 -9.51 -0.19
N SER A 195 -3.16 -9.42 -1.01
CA SER A 195 -3.03 -9.63 -2.45
C SER A 195 -2.10 -8.54 -3.04
N ASP A 196 -1.32 -8.89 -4.06
CA ASP A 196 -0.50 -7.94 -4.82
C ASP A 196 -1.33 -7.01 -5.71
N SER A 197 -2.63 -7.28 -5.87
CA SER A 197 -3.54 -6.72 -6.88
C SER A 197 -3.94 -5.24 -6.68
N GLU A 198 -2.98 -4.37 -6.35
CA GLU A 198 -3.21 -2.94 -6.14
C GLU A 198 -3.46 -2.16 -7.42
N HIS A 199 -3.21 -2.77 -8.59
CA HIS A 199 -3.33 -2.15 -9.91
C HIS A 199 -4.35 -2.88 -10.82
N ASP A 200 -4.84 -4.04 -10.38
CA ASP A 200 -5.40 -5.04 -11.28
C ASP A 200 -6.89 -4.79 -11.50
N PHE A 201 -7.20 -3.99 -12.53
CA PHE A 201 -8.52 -3.97 -13.17
C PHE A 201 -8.70 -5.18 -14.11
N SER A 202 -7.59 -5.68 -14.64
CA SER A 202 -7.44 -7.03 -15.20
C SER A 202 -6.94 -7.99 -14.11
N ASP A 203 -7.86 -8.64 -13.39
CA ASP A 203 -7.90 -10.11 -13.27
C ASP A 203 -8.95 -10.59 -12.26
N ARG A 204 -9.43 -11.83 -12.48
CA ARG A 204 -10.42 -12.51 -11.64
C ARG A 204 -9.71 -13.29 -10.53
N GLU A 205 -9.70 -12.75 -9.31
CA GLU A 205 -9.48 -13.49 -8.04
C GLU A 205 -10.78 -14.11 -7.51
#